data_AF-A0A1Z4QU51-F1
#
_entry.id   AF-A0A1Z4QU51-F1
#
_cell.length_a   1.000
_cell.length_b   1.000
_cell.length_c   1.000
_cell.angle_alpha   90.00
_cell.angle_beta   90.00
_cell.angle_gamma   90.00
#
_symmetry.space_group_name_H-M   'P 1'
#
loop_
_entity.id
_entity.type
_entity.pdbx_description
1 polymer ?
#
loop_
_entity_poly.entity_id
_entity_poly.type
_entity_poly.pdbx_seq_one_letter_code
_entity_poly.pdbx_strand_id
1 'polypeptide(L)'
;MLFCLDETSPDKDFQPFLAINLSYPNWESQKYLVESFNTSTILTSGLTNTNERLSPKIEDDPVLGLGLSDTVPNFNPLPNVKDEINAIIRTASNPNGIYPGLSRINKDFSKDAFKDLIDYRILHIATHGQFISSNPEGSFLLLGNGNKFNITEIKNLTDLGGIHLVVLSACETARGGEDQEGIEVSGISYYFLTSGAKSVIASLWLVNDASTSKLMRLFYENLATGKMTKTAALRQAQLSMIAGKNQNSDTNRSSVNYTPGKTGNSALISRNLSHPYYWSPFILIGNGL
;
A
#
# COMPACT_ATOMS: atom_id res chain seq x y z
N MET A 1 28.14 -8.87 -3.22
CA MET A 1 28.66 -8.62 -4.58
C MET A 1 27.57 -7.87 -5.34
N LEU A 2 27.75 -6.56 -5.54
CA LEU A 2 26.86 -5.74 -6.38
C LEU A 2 27.04 -6.15 -7.85
N PHE A 3 25.97 -6.12 -8.64
CA PHE A 3 25.94 -5.42 -9.93
C PHE A 3 24.51 -4.96 -10.28
N CYS A 4 24.42 -3.69 -10.65
CA CYS A 4 23.43 -3.03 -11.51
C CYS A 4 24.10 -3.05 -12.92
N LEU A 5 23.49 -3.27 -14.09
CA LEU A 5 22.35 -2.66 -14.79
C LEU A 5 22.08 -3.55 -16.03
N ASP A 6 20.83 -3.72 -16.48
CA ASP A 6 20.30 -3.26 -17.78
C ASP A 6 18.87 -3.79 -18.00
N GLU A 7 18.06 -2.96 -18.65
CA GLU A 7 16.64 -3.11 -18.95
C GLU A 7 16.35 -4.26 -19.94
N THR A 8 15.06 -4.66 -20.00
CA THR A 8 14.43 -5.58 -20.98
C THR A 8 14.16 -7.04 -20.57
N SER A 9 13.62 -7.30 -19.38
CA SER A 9 12.69 -8.43 -19.16
C SER A 9 11.96 -8.31 -17.80
N PRO A 10 10.61 -8.36 -17.74
CA PRO A 10 9.90 -8.33 -16.45
C PRO A 10 9.95 -9.66 -15.68
N ASP A 11 10.42 -10.75 -16.30
CA ASP A 11 9.99 -12.10 -15.91
C ASP A 11 11.08 -13.03 -15.32
N LYS A 12 12.27 -12.54 -14.97
CA LYS A 12 13.37 -13.48 -14.62
C LYS A 12 13.87 -13.56 -13.18
N ASP A 13 13.47 -12.69 -12.25
CA ASP A 13 13.98 -12.80 -10.86
C ASP A 13 12.91 -12.55 -9.78
N PHE A 14 11.67 -13.00 -10.01
CA PHE A 14 10.61 -12.88 -9.02
C PHE A 14 10.31 -14.23 -8.35
N GLN A 15 10.98 -14.53 -7.24
CA GLN A 15 10.60 -15.61 -6.31
C GLN A 15 9.92 -14.98 -5.09
N PRO A 16 8.58 -14.95 -5.01
CA PRO A 16 7.91 -14.49 -3.79
C PRO A 16 8.18 -15.47 -2.65
N PHE A 17 8.96 -15.06 -1.65
CA PHE A 17 9.35 -15.86 -0.48
C PHE A 17 8.20 -16.21 0.50
N LEU A 18 6.95 -16.24 0.05
CA LEU A 18 5.80 -16.62 0.84
C LEU A 18 4.84 -17.55 0.08
N ALA A 19 5.41 -18.51 -0.65
CA ALA A 19 4.78 -19.81 -0.82
C ALA A 19 5.26 -20.71 0.32
N ILE A 20 4.38 -21.07 1.26
CA ILE A 20 4.66 -22.23 2.12
C ILE A 20 4.65 -23.42 1.17
N ASN A 21 5.83 -23.88 0.80
CA ASN A 21 6.03 -25.00 -0.11
C ASN A 21 5.62 -26.29 0.63
N LEU A 22 4.34 -26.64 0.53
CA LEU A 22 3.89 -28.02 0.76
C LEU A 22 4.31 -28.81 -0.47
N SER A 23 5.50 -29.39 -0.38
CA SER A 23 6.23 -30.18 -1.38
C SER A 23 5.36 -30.86 -2.45
N TYR A 24 5.18 -30.24 -3.61
CA TYR A 24 4.77 -30.96 -4.85
C TYR A 24 5.39 -30.32 -6.10
N PRO A 25 5.89 -31.13 -7.07
CA PRO A 25 6.87 -30.71 -8.08
C PRO A 25 6.32 -29.96 -9.30
N ASN A 26 5.11 -29.40 -9.25
CA ASN A 26 4.50 -28.68 -10.39
C ASN A 26 4.04 -27.28 -9.97
N TRP A 27 4.68 -26.24 -10.52
CA TRP A 27 4.37 -24.83 -10.28
C TRP A 27 2.98 -24.41 -10.79
N GLU A 28 2.39 -25.16 -11.73
CA GLU A 28 1.03 -24.91 -12.24
C GLU A 28 -0.10 -25.34 -11.29
N SER A 29 0.20 -26.11 -10.23
CA SER A 29 -0.79 -26.59 -9.25
C SER A 29 -0.67 -25.97 -7.85
N GLN A 30 0.15 -24.93 -7.69
CA GLN A 30 0.39 -24.31 -6.40
C GLN A 30 -0.68 -23.26 -6.09
N LYS A 31 -1.43 -23.47 -5.00
CA LYS A 31 -2.33 -22.45 -4.45
C LYS A 31 -1.53 -21.46 -3.60
N TYR A 32 -1.82 -20.18 -3.75
CA TYR A 32 -1.26 -19.15 -2.88
C TYR A 32 -1.90 -19.22 -1.49
N LEU A 33 -1.16 -18.82 -0.45
CA LEU A 33 -1.66 -18.84 0.93
C LEU A 33 -2.96 -18.03 1.09
N VAL A 34 -3.04 -16.89 0.39
CA VAL A 34 -4.21 -16.01 0.34
C VAL A 34 -5.43 -16.66 -0.32
N GLU A 35 -5.29 -17.75 -1.06
CA GLU A 35 -6.45 -18.49 -1.59
C GLU A 35 -7.14 -19.31 -0.51
N SER A 36 -6.45 -19.63 0.58
CA SER A 36 -6.98 -20.50 1.64
C SER A 36 -7.13 -19.81 2.99
N PHE A 37 -6.32 -18.78 3.29
CA PHE A 37 -6.25 -18.18 4.61
C PHE A 37 -6.23 -16.66 4.58
N ASN A 38 -6.81 -16.06 5.62
CA ASN A 38 -6.55 -14.66 5.97
C ASN A 38 -5.19 -14.63 6.68
N THR A 39 -4.27 -13.78 6.23
CA THR A 39 -2.91 -13.71 6.76
C THR A 39 -2.66 -12.39 7.48
N SER A 40 -2.00 -12.45 8.63
CA SER A 40 -1.47 -11.28 9.34
C SER A 40 -0.14 -11.65 10.00
N THR A 41 0.82 -10.74 9.93
CA THR A 41 2.11 -10.87 10.61
C THR A 41 2.04 -10.16 11.97
N ILE A 42 2.42 -10.85 13.05
CA ILE A 42 2.53 -10.25 14.39
C ILE A 42 4.02 -10.15 14.71
N LEU A 43 4.55 -8.93 14.82
CA LEU A 43 5.97 -8.71 15.14
C LEU A 43 6.28 -8.99 16.62
N THR A 44 5.36 -8.61 17.51
CA THR A 44 5.41 -8.97 18.93
C THR A 44 4.01 -8.93 19.51
N SER A 45 3.70 -9.87 20.41
CA SER A 45 2.39 -9.97 21.06
C SER A 45 2.07 -8.73 21.89
N GLY A 46 3.08 -8.07 22.47
CA GLY A 46 2.91 -6.84 23.27
C GLY A 46 2.46 -5.62 22.48
N LEU A 47 2.64 -5.60 21.16
CA LEU A 47 2.19 -4.51 20.28
C LEU A 47 0.82 -4.80 19.63
N THR A 48 0.20 -5.95 19.90
CA THR A 48 -1.04 -6.36 19.23
C THR A 48 -2.18 -6.50 20.23
N ASN A 49 -3.06 -5.50 20.29
CA ASN A 49 -4.33 -5.58 21.00
C ASN A 49 -5.46 -5.99 20.05
N THR A 50 -6.03 -7.18 20.23
CA THR A 50 -7.11 -7.74 19.40
C THR A 50 -8.53 -7.39 19.87
N ASN A 51 -8.66 -6.66 20.98
CA ASN A 51 -9.96 -6.20 21.47
C ASN A 51 -10.47 -4.96 20.73
N GLU A 52 -9.57 -4.26 20.03
CA GLU A 52 -9.87 -3.06 19.27
C GLU A 52 -10.26 -3.42 17.82
N ARG A 53 -11.31 -2.79 17.28
CA ARG A 53 -11.78 -3.00 15.90
C ARG A 53 -12.21 -1.69 15.28
N LEU A 54 -12.18 -1.63 13.96
CA LEU A 54 -12.88 -0.58 13.21
C LEU A 54 -14.40 -0.76 13.41
N SER A 55 -15.15 0.33 13.32
CA SER A 55 -16.60 0.30 13.34
C SER A 55 -17.15 -0.41 12.09
N PRO A 56 -18.27 -1.13 12.19
CA PRO A 56 -19.00 -1.58 11.02
C PRO A 56 -19.57 -0.44 10.16
N LYS A 57 -19.63 0.79 10.70
CA LYS A 57 -20.11 1.99 10.00
C LYS A 57 -18.92 2.85 9.61
N ILE A 58 -18.81 3.13 8.32
CA ILE A 58 -17.75 3.97 7.75
C ILE A 58 -17.73 5.39 8.33
N GLU A 59 -18.88 5.88 8.83
CA GLU A 59 -19.02 7.20 9.43
C GLU A 59 -18.20 7.39 10.71
N ASP A 60 -17.94 6.30 11.44
CA ASP A 60 -17.21 6.32 12.70
C ASP A 60 -15.68 6.14 12.50
N ASP A 61 -15.24 5.85 11.26
CA ASP A 61 -13.84 5.61 10.92
C ASP A 61 -13.30 6.58 9.86
N PRO A 62 -13.19 7.88 10.19
CA PRO A 62 -12.67 8.86 9.26
C PRO A 62 -11.24 8.55 8.80
N VAL A 63 -11.00 8.75 7.50
CA VAL A 63 -9.71 8.49 6.83
C VAL A 63 -8.97 9.79 6.57
N LEU A 64 -7.70 9.86 6.96
CA LEU A 64 -6.75 10.85 6.45
C LEU A 64 -5.96 10.25 5.30
N GLY A 65 -6.11 10.82 4.10
CA GLY A 65 -5.37 10.42 2.91
C GLY A 65 -4.28 11.41 2.56
N LEU A 66 -3.05 10.92 2.54
CA LEU A 66 -1.87 11.66 2.16
C LEU A 66 -1.34 11.09 0.85
N GLY A 67 -0.95 11.94 -0.10
CA GLY A 67 -0.37 11.40 -1.32
C GLY A 67 0.45 12.37 -2.16
N LEU A 68 1.33 11.80 -2.98
CA LEU A 68 2.13 12.52 -3.96
C LEU A 68 1.91 11.89 -5.35
N SER A 69 1.26 12.66 -6.23
CA SER A 69 0.99 12.24 -7.61
C SER A 69 1.87 13.00 -8.61
N ASP A 70 2.14 14.28 -8.34
CA ASP A 70 2.93 15.13 -9.20
C ASP A 70 4.41 14.71 -9.23
N THR A 71 5.11 15.11 -10.28
CA THR A 71 6.57 14.98 -10.32
C THR A 71 7.23 15.93 -9.33
N VAL A 72 8.28 15.45 -8.68
CA VAL A 72 9.18 16.23 -7.82
C VAL A 72 10.62 15.91 -8.21
N PRO A 73 11.62 16.73 -7.84
CA PRO A 73 12.99 16.50 -8.26
C PRO A 73 13.48 15.08 -7.96
N ASN A 74 14.01 14.40 -9.00
CA ASN A 74 14.51 13.02 -8.97
C ASN A 74 13.45 11.90 -8.84
N PHE A 75 12.16 12.23 -8.91
CA PHE A 75 11.10 11.22 -8.85
C PHE A 75 10.06 11.40 -9.95
N ASN A 76 9.76 10.29 -10.62
CA ASN A 76 8.70 10.24 -11.62
C ASN A 76 7.32 10.43 -10.97
N PRO A 77 6.35 11.01 -11.69
CA PRO A 77 4.99 11.14 -11.18
C PRO A 77 4.34 9.76 -10.94
N LEU A 78 3.42 9.71 -9.98
CA LEU A 78 2.57 8.56 -9.68
C LEU A 78 1.12 8.93 -10.04
N PRO A 79 0.72 8.82 -11.32
CA PRO A 79 -0.56 9.35 -11.79
C PRO A 79 -1.78 8.72 -11.13
N ASN A 80 -1.71 7.46 -10.65
CA ASN A 80 -2.86 6.77 -10.06
C ASN A 80 -3.08 7.08 -8.58
N VAL A 81 -2.15 7.78 -7.91
CA VAL A 81 -2.29 8.21 -6.50
C VAL A 81 -3.52 9.09 -6.32
N LYS A 82 -3.79 10.01 -7.26
CA LYS A 82 -4.97 10.87 -7.17
C LYS A 82 -6.27 10.07 -7.27
N ASP A 83 -6.31 9.09 -8.17
CA ASP A 83 -7.47 8.22 -8.34
C ASP A 83 -7.67 7.27 -7.15
N GLU A 84 -6.57 6.78 -6.56
CA GLU A 84 -6.57 5.98 -5.34
C GLU A 84 -7.19 6.76 -4.17
N ILE A 85 -6.67 7.96 -3.89
CA ILE A 85 -7.17 8.81 -2.79
C ILE A 85 -8.64 9.20 -3.02
N ASN A 86 -9.01 9.56 -4.25
CA ASN A 86 -10.39 9.94 -4.58
C ASN A 86 -11.37 8.77 -4.48
N ALA A 87 -10.94 7.54 -4.79
CA ALA A 87 -11.77 6.36 -4.60
C ALA A 87 -12.01 6.08 -3.11
N ILE A 88 -11.01 6.32 -2.27
CA ILE A 88 -11.07 5.98 -0.84
C ILE A 88 -11.83 7.07 -0.04
N ILE A 89 -11.59 8.35 -0.33
CA ILE A 89 -11.95 9.44 0.58
C ILE A 89 -13.06 10.33 0.02
N ARG A 90 -14.15 10.38 0.77
CA ARG A 90 -15.31 11.24 0.57
C ARG A 90 -15.08 12.58 1.25
N THR A 91 -15.13 13.65 0.47
CA THR A 91 -15.06 15.03 0.92
C THR A 91 -16.22 15.83 0.33
N ALA A 92 -16.42 17.07 0.77
CA ALA A 92 -17.43 17.95 0.17
C ALA A 92 -17.23 18.16 -1.35
N SER A 93 -15.97 18.17 -1.80
CA SER A 93 -15.61 18.30 -3.23
C SER A 93 -15.53 16.97 -3.97
N ASN A 94 -15.54 15.83 -3.25
CA ASN A 94 -15.51 14.48 -3.81
C ASN A 94 -16.55 13.59 -3.10
N PRO A 95 -17.82 13.61 -3.51
CA PRO A 95 -18.88 12.84 -2.85
C PRO A 95 -18.79 11.32 -3.11
N ASN A 96 -17.98 10.88 -4.08
CA ASN A 96 -17.94 9.50 -4.54
C ASN A 96 -16.97 8.61 -3.76
N GLY A 97 -16.17 9.17 -2.85
CA GLY A 97 -15.28 8.38 -2.02
C GLY A 97 -16.02 7.46 -1.04
N ILE A 98 -15.35 6.39 -0.61
CA ILE A 98 -15.95 5.35 0.22
C ILE A 98 -16.09 5.81 1.68
N TYR A 99 -15.04 6.34 2.30
CA TYR A 99 -15.02 6.75 3.71
C TYR A 99 -15.07 8.27 3.84
N PRO A 100 -15.76 8.84 4.85
CA PRO A 100 -15.60 10.27 5.15
C PRO A 100 -14.15 10.55 5.56
N GLY A 101 -13.69 11.76 5.29
CA GLY A 101 -12.36 12.15 5.75
C GLY A 101 -11.78 13.36 5.05
N LEU A 102 -10.46 13.39 5.01
CA LEU A 102 -9.69 14.50 4.51
C LEU A 102 -8.56 13.99 3.62
N SER A 103 -8.33 14.68 2.51
CA SER A 103 -7.16 14.41 1.66
C SER A 103 -6.20 15.60 1.64
N ARG A 104 -4.91 15.29 1.56
CA ARG A 104 -3.79 16.24 1.41
C ARG A 104 -2.85 15.64 0.36
N ILE A 105 -2.88 16.19 -0.84
CA ILE A 105 -2.15 15.64 -2.00
C ILE A 105 -1.15 16.67 -2.52
N ASN A 106 -0.05 16.19 -3.10
CA ASN A 106 1.02 17.03 -3.66
C ASN A 106 1.48 18.03 -2.60
N LYS A 107 1.56 19.33 -2.90
CA LYS A 107 2.08 20.34 -1.96
C LYS A 107 1.40 20.35 -0.58
N ASP A 108 0.16 19.89 -0.49
CA ASP A 108 -0.56 19.81 0.79
C ASP A 108 -0.12 18.60 1.64
N PHE A 109 0.48 17.58 1.02
CA PHE A 109 1.14 16.48 1.71
C PHE A 109 2.50 16.93 2.25
N SER A 110 2.47 17.61 3.39
CA SER A 110 3.65 18.10 4.10
C SER A 110 3.79 17.42 5.48
N LYS A 111 4.84 17.77 6.23
CA LYS A 111 5.01 17.29 7.62
C LYS A 111 3.83 17.70 8.51
N ASP A 112 3.23 18.87 8.25
CA ASP A 112 2.09 19.36 9.01
C ASP A 112 0.84 18.49 8.80
N ALA A 113 0.78 17.70 7.73
CA ALA A 113 -0.32 16.79 7.49
C ALA A 113 -0.33 15.60 8.48
N PHE A 114 0.73 15.40 9.26
CA PHE A 114 0.79 14.41 10.33
C PHE A 114 0.46 14.96 11.72
N LYS A 115 0.04 16.22 11.81
CA LYS A 115 -0.48 16.80 13.06
C LYS A 115 -1.94 16.40 13.25
N ASP A 116 -2.38 16.37 14.50
CA ASP A 116 -3.78 16.17 14.89
C ASP A 116 -4.39 14.85 14.36
N LEU A 117 -3.60 13.78 14.38
CA LEU A 117 -4.03 12.44 13.93
C LEU A 117 -5.16 11.83 14.78
N ILE A 118 -5.47 12.43 15.93
CA ILE A 118 -6.50 11.98 16.87
C ILE A 118 -7.92 11.99 16.28
N ASP A 119 -8.16 12.82 15.27
CA ASP A 119 -9.46 12.94 14.59
C ASP A 119 -9.70 11.82 13.57
N TYR A 120 -8.70 10.97 13.33
CA TYR A 120 -8.75 9.91 12.33
C TYR A 120 -8.63 8.53 12.95
N ARG A 121 -9.13 7.56 12.20
CA ARG A 121 -9.07 6.13 12.57
C ARG A 121 -8.22 5.34 11.61
N ILE A 122 -8.08 5.86 10.39
CA ILE A 122 -7.29 5.26 9.32
C ILE A 122 -6.40 6.34 8.71
N LEU A 123 -5.10 6.04 8.58
CA LEU A 123 -4.12 6.86 7.90
C LEU A 123 -3.69 6.14 6.61
N HIS A 124 -4.01 6.70 5.45
CA HIS A 124 -3.62 6.14 4.16
C HIS A 124 -2.59 7.04 3.48
N ILE A 125 -1.44 6.48 3.11
CA ILE A 125 -0.33 7.22 2.52
C ILE A 125 0.04 6.58 1.18
N ALA A 126 -0.17 7.31 0.08
CA ALA A 126 0.11 6.87 -1.29
C ALA A 126 1.23 7.72 -1.92
N THR A 127 2.46 7.19 -1.94
CA THR A 127 3.65 7.96 -2.34
C THR A 127 4.84 7.04 -2.70
N HIS A 128 5.97 7.64 -3.06
CA HIS A 128 7.25 6.93 -3.14
C HIS A 128 7.76 6.56 -1.75
N GLY A 129 8.24 5.33 -1.60
CA GLY A 129 8.93 4.84 -0.42
C GLY A 129 10.25 4.19 -0.81
N GLN A 130 11.24 4.26 0.06
CA GLN A 130 12.51 3.58 -0.15
C GLN A 130 13.09 3.09 1.18
N PHE A 131 13.45 1.81 1.20
CA PHE A 131 14.23 1.20 2.26
C PHE A 131 15.73 1.28 1.94
N ILE A 132 16.53 1.74 2.89
CA ILE A 132 17.99 1.90 2.72
C ILE A 132 18.69 1.10 3.83
N SER A 133 19.04 -0.16 3.57
CA SER A 133 19.64 -1.01 4.60
C SER A 133 21.00 -0.52 5.09
N SER A 134 21.79 0.14 4.22
CA SER A 134 23.10 0.70 4.59
C SER A 134 23.02 1.94 5.48
N ASN A 135 21.88 2.62 5.50
CA ASN A 135 21.59 3.73 6.41
C ASN A 135 20.10 3.66 6.76
N PRO A 136 19.72 2.77 7.69
CA PRO A 136 18.33 2.51 8.03
C PRO A 136 17.53 3.77 8.30
N GLU A 137 18.04 4.64 9.17
CA GLU A 137 17.40 5.92 9.56
C GLU A 137 17.17 6.86 8.36
N GLY A 138 17.91 6.67 7.26
CA GLY A 138 17.73 7.39 6.01
C GLY A 138 16.59 6.87 5.13
N SER A 139 15.98 5.72 5.45
CA SER A 139 14.78 5.20 4.77
C SER A 139 13.61 6.19 4.96
N PHE A 140 12.77 6.33 3.93
CA PHE A 140 11.83 7.45 3.88
C PHE A 140 10.54 7.16 3.11
N LEU A 141 9.53 7.99 3.41
CA LEU A 141 8.38 8.28 2.55
C LEU A 141 8.56 9.66 1.93
N LEU A 142 8.20 9.84 0.66
CA LEU A 142 8.37 11.10 -0.03
C LEU A 142 7.17 12.04 0.20
N LEU A 143 7.44 13.28 0.59
CA LEU A 143 6.43 14.31 0.77
C LEU A 143 6.14 15.05 -0.54
N GLY A 144 5.03 15.77 -0.54
CA GLY A 144 4.52 16.62 -1.60
C GLY A 144 5.48 17.60 -2.27
N ASN A 145 6.47 18.05 -1.50
CA ASN A 145 7.48 19.01 -1.93
C ASN A 145 8.81 18.35 -2.33
N GLY A 146 8.88 17.01 -2.35
CA GLY A 146 10.08 16.23 -2.61
C GLY A 146 10.99 16.03 -1.38
N ASN A 147 10.62 16.56 -0.21
CA ASN A 147 11.35 16.27 1.01
C ASN A 147 11.09 14.83 1.46
N LYS A 148 12.07 14.26 2.13
CA LYS A 148 11.98 12.93 2.74
C LYS A 148 11.38 13.06 4.14
N PHE A 149 10.41 12.21 4.45
CA PHE A 149 9.92 11.96 5.80
C PHE A 149 10.52 10.63 6.28
N ASN A 150 11.59 10.74 7.06
CA ASN A 150 12.45 9.59 7.38
C ASN A 150 12.00 8.85 8.66
N ILE A 151 12.66 7.74 8.97
CA ILE A 151 12.37 6.93 10.17
C ILE A 151 12.43 7.75 11.46
N THR A 152 13.44 8.62 11.62
CA THR A 152 13.58 9.46 12.81
C THR A 152 12.37 10.36 13.00
N GLU A 153 11.81 10.90 11.92
CA GLU A 153 10.61 11.72 11.96
C GLU A 153 9.35 10.89 12.23
N ILE A 154 9.25 9.67 11.68
CA ILE A 154 8.14 8.76 11.95
C ILE A 154 8.10 8.38 13.43
N LYS A 155 9.27 8.11 14.05
CA LYS A 155 9.38 7.82 15.50
C LYS A 155 8.92 8.98 16.38
N ASN A 156 8.96 10.20 15.86
CA ASN A 156 8.53 11.40 16.58
C ASN A 156 7.04 11.70 16.40
N LEU A 157 6.31 10.89 15.63
CA LEU A 157 4.86 11.02 15.55
C LEU A 157 4.24 10.70 16.91
N THR A 158 3.59 11.69 17.48
CA THR A 158 2.71 11.50 18.63
C THR A 158 1.31 11.15 18.12
N ASP A 159 0.48 10.55 18.97
CA ASP A 159 -0.98 10.45 18.74
C ASP A 159 -1.47 9.41 17.72
N LEU A 160 -0.64 8.44 17.32
CA LEU A 160 -1.11 7.29 16.53
C LEU A 160 -1.93 6.27 17.34
N GLY A 161 -2.08 6.46 18.66
CA GLY A 161 -2.84 5.55 19.53
C GLY A 161 -4.31 5.39 19.15
N GLY A 162 -4.89 6.40 18.47
CA GLY A 162 -6.24 6.35 17.89
C GLY A 162 -6.31 5.73 16.49
N ILE A 163 -5.17 5.51 15.83
CA ILE A 163 -5.12 4.98 14.47
C ILE A 163 -5.17 3.45 14.49
N HIS A 164 -6.26 2.91 13.98
CA HIS A 164 -6.48 1.46 13.88
C HIS A 164 -5.81 0.83 12.68
N LEU A 165 -5.58 1.61 11.63
CA LEU A 165 -4.95 1.14 10.40
C LEU A 165 -4.12 2.24 9.76
N VAL A 166 -2.84 1.97 9.54
CA VAL A 166 -2.01 2.72 8.59
C VAL A 166 -1.88 1.91 7.31
N VAL A 167 -2.13 2.51 6.15
CA VAL A 167 -1.89 1.90 4.84
C VAL A 167 -0.75 2.64 4.16
N LEU A 168 0.37 1.95 3.99
CA LEU A 168 1.56 2.45 3.29
C LEU A 168 1.54 1.95 1.84
N SER A 169 0.81 2.66 1.00
CA SER A 169 0.74 2.48 -0.45
C SER A 169 1.99 3.07 -1.12
N ALA A 170 3.12 2.45 -0.82
CA ALA A 170 4.45 2.88 -1.21
C ALA A 170 5.40 1.67 -1.27
N CYS A 171 6.48 1.76 -2.05
CA CYS A 171 7.45 0.68 -2.21
C CYS A 171 8.24 0.35 -0.94
N GLU A 172 8.53 -0.94 -0.72
CA GLU A 172 9.47 -1.47 0.29
C GLU A 172 9.20 -1.05 1.74
N THR A 173 7.95 -0.76 2.11
CA THR A 173 7.60 -0.23 3.44
C THR A 173 7.55 -1.30 4.55
N ALA A 174 7.41 -2.58 4.18
CA ALA A 174 7.55 -3.75 5.06
C ALA A 174 8.91 -4.45 4.92
N ARG A 175 9.80 -3.96 4.06
CA ARG A 175 11.12 -4.55 3.85
C ARG A 175 12.00 -4.26 5.07
N GLY A 176 12.40 -5.32 5.76
CA GLY A 176 13.53 -5.31 6.70
C GLY A 176 14.76 -5.95 6.06
N GLY A 177 15.88 -5.94 6.77
CA GLY A 177 17.10 -6.60 6.32
C GLY A 177 18.26 -6.38 7.27
N GLU A 178 19.44 -6.82 6.88
CA GLU A 178 20.67 -6.57 7.62
C GLU A 178 21.33 -5.29 7.14
N ASP A 179 21.89 -4.52 8.07
CA ASP A 179 22.77 -3.40 7.74
C ASP A 179 24.17 -3.88 7.34
N GLN A 180 25.11 -2.94 7.18
CA GLN A 180 26.49 -3.27 6.77
C GLN A 180 27.27 -4.08 7.82
N GLU A 181 26.80 -4.09 9.07
CA GLU A 181 27.42 -4.80 10.19
C GLU A 181 26.71 -6.14 10.49
N GLY A 182 25.69 -6.49 9.71
CA GLY A 182 24.89 -7.71 9.90
C GLY A 182 23.81 -7.56 10.98
N ILE A 183 23.52 -6.33 11.43
CA ILE A 183 22.49 -6.07 12.44
C ILE A 183 21.13 -5.98 11.78
N GLU A 184 20.13 -6.63 12.38
CA GLU A 184 18.76 -6.63 11.87
C GLU A 184 18.12 -5.24 11.95
N VAL A 185 17.55 -4.81 10.83
CA VAL A 185 16.90 -3.53 10.62
C VAL A 185 15.44 -3.75 10.28
N SER A 186 14.57 -3.10 11.05
CA SER A 186 13.12 -3.10 10.82
C SER A 186 12.73 -2.16 9.68
N GLY A 187 11.70 -2.55 8.91
CA GLY A 187 11.13 -1.72 7.84
C GLY A 187 10.33 -0.52 8.38
N ILE A 188 9.98 0.41 7.48
CA ILE A 188 9.24 1.65 7.80
C ILE A 188 7.95 1.37 8.61
N SER A 189 7.23 0.32 8.26
CA SER A 189 5.99 -0.11 8.94
C SER A 189 6.16 -0.37 10.45
N TYR A 190 7.32 -0.86 10.90
CA TYR A 190 7.59 -1.08 12.32
C TYR A 190 7.48 0.19 13.14
N TYR A 191 7.94 1.33 12.61
CA TYR A 191 7.95 2.59 13.33
C TYR A 191 6.58 3.21 13.48
N PHE A 192 5.63 2.92 12.57
CA PHE A 192 4.22 3.27 12.77
C PHE A 192 3.58 2.43 13.88
N LEU A 193 3.89 1.13 13.94
CA LEU A 193 3.40 0.24 15.00
C LEU A 193 3.93 0.65 16.38
N THR A 194 5.23 0.89 16.50
CA THR A 194 5.83 1.30 17.79
C THR A 194 5.42 2.70 18.22
N SER A 195 5.00 3.55 17.29
CA SER A 195 4.42 4.87 17.59
C SER A 195 2.93 4.81 17.98
N GLY A 196 2.29 3.63 17.95
CA GLY A 196 0.98 3.39 18.55
C GLY A 196 -0.12 2.91 17.60
N ALA A 197 0.15 2.86 16.28
CA ALA A 197 -0.83 2.33 15.33
C ALA A 197 -1.13 0.86 15.59
N LYS A 198 -2.40 0.45 15.51
CA LYS A 198 -2.83 -0.92 15.85
C LYS A 198 -2.48 -1.94 14.76
N SER A 199 -2.39 -1.49 13.52
CA SER A 199 -1.98 -2.32 12.39
C SER A 199 -1.44 -1.45 11.26
N VAL A 200 -0.62 -2.08 10.40
CA VAL A 200 -0.07 -1.46 9.20
C VAL A 200 -0.21 -2.41 8.02
N ILE A 201 -0.74 -1.93 6.89
CA ILE A 201 -0.59 -2.57 5.60
C ILE A 201 0.62 -1.95 4.90
N ALA A 202 1.57 -2.77 4.46
CA ALA A 202 2.82 -2.30 3.89
C ALA A 202 3.35 -3.29 2.84
N SER A 203 4.22 -2.80 1.93
CA SER A 203 4.72 -3.56 0.80
C SER A 203 6.11 -4.16 1.06
N LEU A 204 6.32 -5.40 0.65
CA LEU A 204 7.59 -6.11 0.84
C LEU A 204 8.65 -5.75 -0.23
N TRP A 205 8.23 -5.28 -1.41
CA TRP A 205 9.10 -4.95 -2.55
C TRP A 205 8.51 -3.82 -3.40
N LEU A 206 9.12 -3.52 -4.55
CA LEU A 206 8.65 -2.50 -5.50
C LEU A 206 7.24 -2.82 -6.02
N VAL A 207 6.36 -1.81 -6.01
CA VAL A 207 4.96 -1.97 -6.43
C VAL A 207 4.67 -1.15 -7.69
N ASN A 208 3.72 -1.61 -8.49
CA ASN A 208 3.24 -0.86 -9.65
C ASN A 208 2.10 0.10 -9.23
N ASP A 209 2.21 1.37 -9.61
CA ASP A 209 1.26 2.44 -9.28
C ASP A 209 -0.21 2.07 -9.62
N ALA A 210 -0.46 1.69 -10.87
CA ALA A 210 -1.82 1.37 -11.35
C ALA A 210 -2.43 0.14 -10.66
N SER A 211 -1.65 -0.93 -10.47
CA SER A 211 -2.17 -2.13 -9.78
C SER A 211 -2.39 -1.89 -8.29
N THR A 212 -1.55 -1.06 -7.67
CA THR A 212 -1.66 -0.69 -6.26
C THR A 212 -2.93 0.11 -6.02
N SER A 213 -3.18 1.14 -6.83
CA SER A 213 -4.43 1.92 -6.78
C SER A 213 -5.66 1.04 -6.88
N LYS A 214 -5.66 0.08 -7.82
CA LYS A 214 -6.76 -0.89 -7.95
C LYS A 214 -6.91 -1.80 -6.72
N LEU A 215 -5.80 -2.34 -6.21
CA LEU A 215 -5.81 -3.21 -5.03
C LEU A 215 -6.34 -2.45 -3.80
N MET A 216 -5.89 -1.21 -3.58
CA MET A 216 -6.31 -0.40 -2.44
C MET A 216 -7.78 -0.02 -2.53
N ARG A 217 -8.26 0.35 -3.73
CA ARG A 217 -9.70 0.55 -3.95
C ARG A 217 -10.51 -0.69 -3.57
N LEU A 218 -10.15 -1.87 -4.10
CA LEU A 218 -10.83 -3.14 -3.79
C LEU A 218 -10.78 -3.46 -2.29
N PHE A 219 -9.65 -3.18 -1.64
CA PHE A 219 -9.48 -3.37 -0.20
C PHE A 219 -10.47 -2.51 0.59
N TYR A 220 -10.56 -1.21 0.30
CA TYR A 220 -11.48 -0.31 1.00
C TYR A 220 -12.95 -0.59 0.68
N GLU A 221 -13.29 -0.98 -0.56
CA GLU A 221 -14.64 -1.43 -0.93
C GLU A 221 -15.08 -2.64 -0.09
N ASN A 222 -14.20 -3.63 0.07
CA ASN A 222 -14.45 -4.80 0.91
C ASN A 222 -14.57 -4.44 2.40
N LEU A 223 -13.67 -3.58 2.90
CA LEU A 223 -13.66 -3.17 4.30
C LEU A 223 -14.92 -2.36 4.66
N ALA A 224 -15.36 -1.48 3.77
CA ALA A 224 -16.54 -0.62 3.97
C ALA A 224 -17.86 -1.39 4.05
N THR A 225 -17.88 -2.67 3.72
CA THR A 225 -19.05 -3.52 3.95
C THR A 225 -19.38 -3.68 5.43
N GLY A 226 -18.43 -3.40 6.33
CA GLY A 226 -18.56 -3.59 7.78
C GLY A 226 -18.65 -5.06 8.21
N LYS A 227 -18.43 -6.00 7.28
CA LYS A 227 -18.59 -7.45 7.49
C LYS A 227 -17.26 -8.20 7.49
N MET A 228 -16.20 -7.57 6.99
CA MET A 228 -14.89 -8.18 6.84
C MET A 228 -13.91 -7.58 7.84
N THR A 229 -13.05 -8.44 8.39
CA THR A 229 -11.85 -7.98 9.10
C THR A 229 -10.88 -7.33 8.11
N LYS A 230 -9.91 -6.56 8.60
CA LYS A 230 -8.87 -5.96 7.75
C LYS A 230 -8.12 -7.02 6.92
N THR A 231 -7.81 -8.16 7.52
CA THR A 231 -7.16 -9.28 6.81
C THR A 231 -8.06 -9.93 5.76
N ALA A 232 -9.35 -10.11 6.05
CA ALA A 232 -10.31 -10.67 5.11
C ALA A 232 -10.53 -9.72 3.92
N ALA A 233 -10.61 -8.41 4.16
CA ALA A 233 -10.75 -7.40 3.13
C ALA A 233 -9.52 -7.35 2.19
N LEU A 234 -8.31 -7.42 2.75
CA LEU A 234 -7.07 -7.44 1.94
C LEU A 234 -6.98 -8.71 1.11
N ARG A 235 -7.25 -9.87 1.72
CA ARG A 235 -7.31 -11.15 1.02
C ARG A 235 -8.33 -11.11 -0.12
N GLN A 236 -9.54 -10.62 0.12
CA GLN A 236 -10.58 -10.55 -0.89
C GLN A 236 -10.16 -9.65 -2.06
N ALA A 237 -9.49 -8.53 -1.80
CA ALA A 237 -8.92 -7.68 -2.84
C ALA A 237 -7.86 -8.41 -3.67
N GLN A 238 -6.95 -9.16 -3.02
CA GLN A 238 -5.95 -9.98 -3.70
C GLN A 238 -6.59 -11.09 -4.55
N LEU A 239 -7.62 -11.76 -4.04
CA LEU A 239 -8.36 -12.77 -4.80
C LEU A 239 -9.07 -12.17 -6.01
N SER A 240 -9.65 -10.96 -5.88
CA SER A 240 -10.22 -10.24 -7.01
C SER A 240 -9.19 -9.88 -8.08
N MET A 241 -7.93 -9.62 -7.69
CA MET A 241 -6.82 -9.39 -8.64
C MET A 241 -6.39 -10.69 -9.33
N ILE A 242 -6.26 -11.79 -8.57
CA ILE A 242 -5.94 -13.14 -9.09
C ILE A 242 -7.01 -13.62 -10.08
N ALA A 243 -8.28 -13.46 -9.72
CA ALA A 243 -9.42 -13.91 -10.51
C ALA A 243 -9.67 -13.12 -11.79
N GLY A 244 -8.77 -12.19 -12.18
CA GLY A 244 -8.86 -11.18 -13.24
C GLY A 244 -9.18 -11.64 -14.68
N LYS A 245 -9.90 -12.74 -14.88
CA LYS A 245 -10.74 -13.00 -16.05
C LYS A 245 -12.14 -12.40 -15.81
N ASN A 246 -12.47 -11.35 -16.57
CA ASN A 246 -13.82 -10.79 -16.83
C ASN A 246 -14.33 -9.64 -15.94
N GLN A 247 -13.86 -8.41 -16.20
CA GLN A 247 -14.72 -7.21 -16.19
C GLN A 247 -14.26 -6.29 -17.35
N ASN A 248 -14.53 -6.71 -18.59
CA ASN A 248 -14.80 -5.77 -19.69
C ASN A 248 -16.26 -5.32 -19.54
N SER A 249 -16.52 -4.45 -18.58
CA SER A 249 -17.88 -3.93 -18.29
C SER A 249 -17.85 -2.48 -17.80
N ASP A 250 -16.76 -1.76 -18.08
CA ASP A 250 -16.73 -0.30 -18.07
C ASP A 250 -16.54 0.20 -19.51
N THR A 251 -17.53 -0.05 -20.37
CA THR A 251 -17.60 0.58 -21.70
C THR A 251 -18.15 2.01 -21.65
N ASN A 252 -18.29 2.67 -20.49
CA ASN A 252 -18.92 3.99 -20.48
C ASN A 252 -18.58 4.99 -19.36
N ARG A 253 -17.43 4.89 -18.68
CA ARG A 253 -16.95 6.02 -17.85
C ARG A 253 -15.46 6.30 -18.06
N SER A 254 -15.21 7.35 -18.83
CA SER A 254 -13.96 8.11 -18.93
C SER A 254 -12.78 7.39 -19.56
N SER A 255 -12.84 7.21 -20.88
CA SER A 255 -11.64 7.17 -21.71
C SER A 255 -10.93 8.52 -21.60
N VAL A 256 -9.90 8.60 -20.74
CA VAL A 256 -8.95 9.71 -20.77
C VAL A 256 -8.12 9.55 -22.04
N ASN A 257 -8.38 10.40 -23.04
CA ASN A 257 -7.61 10.46 -24.27
C ASN A 257 -6.23 11.05 -23.98
N TYR A 258 -5.28 10.20 -23.63
CA TYR A 258 -3.86 10.56 -23.62
C TYR A 258 -3.33 10.51 -25.05
N THR A 259 -2.79 11.63 -25.54
CA THR A 259 -2.10 11.71 -26.85
C THR A 259 -0.60 11.83 -26.63
N PRO A 260 0.16 10.71 -26.62
CA PRO A 260 1.60 10.77 -26.66
C PRO A 260 2.10 10.99 -28.10
N GLY A 261 3.19 11.76 -28.20
CA GLY A 261 3.89 12.05 -29.44
C GLY A 261 4.18 10.79 -30.27
N LYS A 262 3.93 10.95 -31.56
CA LYS A 262 4.10 10.04 -32.71
C LYS A 262 5.25 9.03 -32.55
N THR A 263 4.91 7.76 -32.32
CA THR A 263 4.95 6.64 -33.29
C THR A 263 4.61 5.31 -32.60
N GLY A 264 3.55 4.64 -33.05
CA GLY A 264 3.43 3.17 -33.03
C GLY A 264 2.85 2.50 -31.77
N ASN A 265 1.55 2.16 -31.84
CA ASN A 265 0.79 1.23 -30.99
C ASN A 265 0.26 1.73 -29.63
N SER A 266 -0.91 2.37 -29.70
CA SER A 266 -1.90 2.43 -28.63
C SER A 266 -2.42 1.01 -28.29
N ALA A 267 -1.67 0.27 -27.47
CA ALA A 267 -2.18 -0.96 -26.88
C ALA A 267 -2.99 -0.58 -25.62
N LEU A 268 -4.30 -0.72 -25.70
CA LEU A 268 -5.15 -1.00 -24.53
C LEU A 268 -4.58 -2.24 -23.86
N ILE A 269 -3.63 -2.08 -22.93
CA ILE A 269 -3.16 -3.22 -22.18
C ILE A 269 -4.24 -3.49 -21.12
N SER A 270 -5.16 -4.38 -21.44
CA SER A 270 -5.84 -5.20 -20.43
C SER A 270 -4.74 -5.99 -19.70
N ARG A 271 -3.96 -5.33 -18.83
CA ARG A 271 -2.89 -5.98 -18.10
C ARG A 271 -3.57 -7.04 -17.26
N ASN A 272 -3.23 -8.29 -17.52
CA ASN A 272 -3.63 -9.37 -16.65
C ASN A 272 -2.94 -9.14 -15.30
N LEU A 273 -3.68 -8.54 -14.36
CA LEU A 273 -3.17 -8.22 -13.02
C LEU A 273 -3.18 -9.46 -12.09
N SER A 274 -3.41 -10.66 -12.64
CA SER A 274 -3.40 -11.91 -11.88
C SER A 274 -2.00 -12.32 -11.42
N HIS A 275 -0.93 -11.79 -12.04
CA HIS A 275 0.44 -12.12 -11.67
C HIS A 275 0.77 -11.61 -10.25
N PRO A 276 1.40 -12.43 -9.37
CA PRO A 276 1.69 -12.08 -7.97
C PRO A 276 2.36 -10.72 -7.77
N TYR A 277 3.26 -10.35 -8.68
CA TYR A 277 3.90 -9.03 -8.71
C TYR A 277 2.94 -7.85 -8.44
N TYR A 278 1.69 -7.93 -8.90
CA TYR A 278 0.71 -6.85 -8.81
C TYR A 278 -0.12 -6.82 -7.52
N TRP A 279 -0.18 -7.91 -6.74
CA TRP A 279 -1.11 -8.04 -5.59
C TRP A 279 -0.48 -8.63 -4.33
N SER A 280 0.57 -9.44 -4.43
CA SER A 280 1.23 -10.07 -3.28
C SER A 280 2.24 -9.22 -2.50
N PRO A 281 2.67 -8.00 -2.90
CA PRO A 281 3.61 -7.22 -2.09
C PRO A 281 3.03 -6.81 -0.74
N PHE A 282 1.71 -6.61 -0.67
CA PHE A 282 1.06 -6.03 0.50
C PHE A 282 0.70 -7.10 1.52
N ILE A 283 1.21 -6.90 2.74
CA ILE A 283 0.89 -7.71 3.92
C ILE A 283 0.27 -6.82 5.00
N LEU A 284 -0.54 -7.43 5.87
CA LEU A 284 -1.03 -6.78 7.08
C LEU A 284 -0.16 -7.20 8.26
N ILE A 285 0.31 -6.21 9.03
CA ILE A 285 1.11 -6.38 10.24
C ILE A 285 0.33 -5.82 11.44
N GLY A 286 0.25 -6.57 12.54
CA GLY A 286 -0.46 -6.19 13.77
C GLY A 286 -1.90 -6.71 13.84
N ASN A 287 -2.80 -5.95 14.46
CA ASN A 287 -4.18 -6.38 14.71
C ASN A 287 -4.99 -6.46 13.40
N GLY A 288 -5.17 -7.67 12.89
CA GLY A 288 -5.88 -7.94 11.64
C GLY A 288 -7.41 -7.94 11.69
N LEU A 289 -8.02 -7.70 12.87
CA LEU A 289 -9.47 -7.78 13.08
C LEU A 289 -10.23 -6.55 12.59
#